data_AF-A0A8T5FAD2-F1
#
_entry.id   AF-A0A8T5FAD2-F1
#
_cell.length_a   1.000
_cell.length_b   1.000
_cell.length_c   1.000
_cell.angle_alpha   90.00
_cell.angle_beta   90.00
_cell.angle_gamma   90.00
#
_symmetry.space_group_name_H-M   'P 1'
#
loop_
_entity.id
_entity.type
_entity.pdbx_description
1 polymer ?
#
loop_
_entity_poly.entity_id
_entity_poly.type
_entity_poly.pdbx_seq_one_letter_code
_entity_poly.pdbx_strand_id
1 'polypeptide(L)'
;MAEKISYNVLEIHARRIRELVESEKYKNPEDFLKNAIEILLTWESEHPEECMELMKTLMPFSPQQEGFMKMSMNPDEVKKQFGELDIDKDQDEASQQKVLAQTDDDHLKLRDNFQHTKKYIESLKITTPKNIIPYDGFPLLSGFYSRLLPVKIVLITLGHLLERSKDTKIELKNLRVHAYDIVEEISDTLSKYENEHKVPRNKKMSTGLPKKGSKDKDDEKIAMAQKRFKDQFVGKVRKSRRLESSHFEGALSALGLVYAFEKDDEIFLSLTKLGKEFFLMDNPIVEGEYKKGPLTSKESKFILEKLIPQRKLEQEFVKTALSVITMFQKGTAQSKIFSKDFEKVTQALNDQIKKTAMRYLKKNPKAQENYNLNHLDSKSETTERKITQWRLATMGRLAEMKVVHWRINEKGDSEYSLN
;
A
#
# COMPACT_ATOMS: atom_id res chain seq x y z
N MET A 1 -26.15 39.42 12.20
CA MET A 1 -25.36 39.36 13.45
C MET A 1 -25.24 37.91 13.83
N ALA A 2 -24.03 37.38 14.05
CA ALA A 2 -23.87 36.00 14.51
C ALA A 2 -24.09 35.98 16.03
N GLU A 3 -25.16 35.31 16.47
CA GLU A 3 -25.45 35.14 17.89
C GLU A 3 -24.49 34.08 18.47
N LYS A 4 -23.75 34.41 19.52
CA LYS A 4 -22.74 33.52 20.09
C LYS A 4 -23.39 32.64 21.16
N ILE A 5 -23.86 31.47 20.75
CA ILE A 5 -24.39 30.45 21.67
C ILE A 5 -23.21 29.68 22.27
N SER A 6 -23.10 29.66 23.60
CA SER A 6 -22.07 28.89 24.32
C SER A 6 -22.66 27.57 24.82
N TYR A 7 -22.16 26.45 24.32
CA TYR A 7 -22.60 25.11 24.71
C TYR A 7 -21.46 24.34 25.40
N ASN A 8 -21.73 23.82 26.60
CA ASN A 8 -20.78 22.99 27.34
C ASN A 8 -20.95 21.51 26.93
N VAL A 9 -19.98 21.00 26.18
CA VAL A 9 -19.97 19.61 25.72
C VAL A 9 -19.62 18.68 26.89
N LEU A 10 -20.45 17.66 27.15
CA LEU A 10 -20.16 16.62 28.14
C LEU A 10 -18.83 15.92 27.81
N GLU A 11 -18.06 15.54 28.83
CA GLU A 11 -16.73 14.94 28.66
C GLU A 11 -16.74 13.70 27.74
N ILE A 12 -17.77 12.87 27.85
CA ILE A 12 -17.96 11.68 26.99
C ILE A 12 -18.19 12.04 25.52
N HIS A 13 -18.91 13.13 25.24
CA HIS A 13 -19.12 13.64 23.89
C HIS A 13 -17.84 14.27 23.35
N ALA A 14 -17.13 15.05 24.17
CA ALA A 14 -15.86 15.66 23.80
C ALA A 14 -14.80 14.61 23.45
N ARG A 15 -14.76 13.47 24.15
CA ARG A 15 -13.91 12.32 23.78
C ARG A 15 -14.27 11.78 22.40
N ARG A 16 -15.55 11.49 22.15
CA ARG A 16 -16.01 10.88 20.88
C ARG A 16 -15.85 11.83 19.68
N ILE A 17 -16.05 13.12 19.88
CA ILE A 17 -15.81 14.14 18.85
C ILE A 17 -14.31 14.19 18.50
N ARG A 18 -13.42 14.13 19.51
CA ARG A 18 -11.97 14.07 19.27
C ARG A 18 -11.57 12.82 18.47
N GLU A 19 -12.11 11.65 18.81
CA GLU A 19 -11.88 10.42 18.05
C GLU A 19 -12.29 10.56 16.56
N LEU A 20 -13.42 11.22 16.28
CA LEU A 20 -13.89 11.48 14.91
C LEU A 20 -13.05 12.52 14.15
N VAL A 21 -12.45 13.47 14.85
CA VAL A 21 -11.51 14.43 14.27
C VAL A 21 -10.15 13.76 14.01
N GLU A 22 -9.68 12.93 14.93
CA GLU A 22 -8.46 12.12 14.79
C GLU A 22 -8.56 11.11 13.64
N SER A 23 -9.76 10.60 13.36
CA SER A 23 -10.03 9.75 12.18
C SER A 23 -10.11 10.53 10.87
N GLU A 24 -9.79 11.84 10.87
CA GLU A 24 -9.86 12.77 9.74
C GLU A 24 -11.26 12.88 9.11
N LYS A 25 -12.32 12.47 9.82
CA LYS A 25 -13.70 12.57 9.31
C LYS A 25 -14.16 14.02 9.28
N TYR A 26 -13.85 14.77 10.35
CA TYR A 26 -14.14 16.20 10.52
C TYR A 26 -12.85 16.99 10.71
N LYS A 27 -12.82 18.25 10.28
CA LYS A 27 -11.61 19.10 10.35
C LYS A 27 -11.20 19.42 11.79
N ASN A 28 -12.18 19.68 12.63
CA ASN A 28 -12.02 20.03 14.04
C ASN A 28 -13.38 19.82 14.76
N PRO A 29 -13.42 19.95 16.10
CA PRO A 29 -14.68 19.81 16.84
C PRO A 29 -15.78 20.79 16.44
N GLU A 30 -15.42 22.02 16.03
CA GLU A 30 -16.38 23.04 15.58
C GLU A 30 -17.06 22.63 14.27
N ASP A 31 -16.29 22.05 13.34
CA ASP A 31 -16.77 21.50 12.07
C ASP A 31 -17.76 20.34 12.30
N PHE A 32 -17.49 19.47 13.27
CA PHE A 32 -18.46 18.44 13.69
C PHE A 32 -19.75 19.07 14.22
N LEU A 33 -19.65 20.02 15.16
CA LEU A 33 -20.81 20.65 15.78
C LEU A 33 -21.66 21.42 14.77
N LYS A 34 -21.00 22.13 13.84
CA LYS A 34 -21.66 22.84 12.76
C LYS A 34 -22.49 21.88 11.90
N ASN A 35 -21.88 20.80 11.41
CA ASN A 35 -22.59 19.80 10.59
C ASN A 35 -23.74 19.14 11.36
N ALA A 36 -23.55 18.83 12.64
CA ALA A 36 -24.59 18.23 13.48
C ALA A 36 -25.79 19.18 13.67
N ILE A 37 -25.54 20.47 13.88
CA ILE A 37 -26.59 21.49 14.00
C ILE A 37 -27.28 21.70 12.66
N GLU A 38 -26.55 21.82 11.55
CA GLU A 38 -27.13 22.00 10.22
C GLU A 38 -28.06 20.83 9.85
N ILE A 39 -27.64 19.59 10.09
CA ILE A 39 -28.47 18.41 9.82
C ILE A 39 -29.77 18.43 10.63
N LEU A 40 -29.71 18.76 11.93
CA LEU A 40 -30.88 18.81 12.79
C LEU A 40 -31.81 19.98 12.44
N LEU A 41 -31.27 21.16 12.13
CA LEU A 41 -32.08 22.31 11.74
C LEU A 41 -32.78 22.08 10.39
N THR A 42 -32.10 21.44 9.43
CA THR A 42 -32.74 21.05 8.16
C THR A 42 -33.82 19.99 8.37
N TRP A 43 -33.62 19.05 9.30
CA TRP A 43 -34.61 18.02 9.62
C TRP A 43 -35.90 18.61 10.20
N GLU A 44 -35.78 19.67 11.01
CA GLU A 44 -36.91 20.38 11.60
C GLU A 44 -37.48 21.49 10.70
N SER A 45 -36.98 21.62 9.46
CA SER A 45 -37.43 22.65 8.51
C SER A 45 -38.68 22.22 7.72
N GLU A 46 -39.19 23.10 6.87
CA GLU A 46 -40.27 22.78 5.91
C GLU A 46 -39.82 21.80 4.80
N HIS A 47 -38.50 21.57 4.66
CA HIS A 47 -37.88 20.71 3.65
C HIS A 47 -36.93 19.66 4.26
N PRO A 48 -37.44 18.70 5.06
CA PRO A 48 -36.61 17.69 5.71
C PRO A 48 -35.87 16.77 4.72
N GLU A 49 -36.33 16.67 3.48
CA GLU A 49 -35.66 15.93 2.39
C GLU A 49 -34.27 16.48 2.06
N GLU A 50 -34.01 17.77 2.31
CA GLU A 50 -32.70 18.40 2.08
C GLU A 50 -31.62 17.86 3.02
N CYS A 51 -32.00 17.19 4.12
CA CYS A 51 -31.05 16.46 4.96
C CYS A 51 -30.24 15.44 4.17
N MET A 52 -30.80 14.86 3.10
CA MET A 52 -30.07 13.92 2.26
C MET A 52 -28.89 14.59 1.54
N GLU A 53 -29.06 15.82 1.06
CA GLU A 53 -27.97 16.58 0.43
C GLU A 53 -26.86 16.91 1.44
N LEU A 54 -27.23 17.31 2.66
CA LEU A 54 -26.26 17.51 3.74
C LEU A 54 -25.54 16.21 4.10
N MET A 55 -26.25 15.10 4.18
CA MET A 55 -25.67 13.78 4.46
C MET A 55 -24.69 13.33 3.36
N LYS A 56 -24.93 13.66 2.09
CA LYS A 56 -23.99 13.39 0.99
C LYS A 56 -22.64 14.09 1.19
N THR A 57 -22.62 15.27 1.81
CA THR A 57 -21.35 15.96 2.12
C THR A 57 -20.49 15.21 3.15
N LEU A 58 -21.10 14.33 3.94
CA LEU A 58 -20.41 13.50 4.94
C LEU A 58 -19.72 12.27 4.33
N MET A 59 -19.90 12.01 3.03
CA MET A 59 -19.28 10.87 2.36
C MET A 59 -17.73 10.98 2.30
N PRO A 60 -17.01 9.84 2.28
CA PRO A 60 -17.52 8.48 2.37
C PRO A 60 -17.97 8.12 3.80
N PHE A 61 -18.99 7.25 3.90
CA PHE A 61 -19.50 6.77 5.17
C PHE A 61 -18.59 5.65 5.73
N SER A 62 -18.67 5.37 7.02
CA SER A 62 -18.00 4.19 7.58
C SER A 62 -18.73 2.90 7.17
N PRO A 63 -18.07 1.73 7.15
CA PRO A 63 -18.73 0.46 6.81
C PRO A 63 -19.95 0.16 7.69
N GLN A 64 -19.92 0.55 8.97
CA GLN A 64 -21.06 0.39 9.88
C GLN A 64 -22.22 1.32 9.51
N GLN A 65 -21.92 2.54 9.06
CA GLN A 65 -22.93 3.49 8.61
C GLN A 65 -23.59 3.00 7.30
N GLU A 66 -22.79 2.58 6.33
CA GLU A 66 -23.29 2.00 5.07
C GLU A 66 -24.10 0.72 5.31
N GLY A 67 -23.62 -0.15 6.20
CA GLY A 67 -24.34 -1.36 6.61
C GLY A 67 -25.68 -1.05 7.27
N PHE A 68 -25.73 -0.03 8.14
CA PHE A 68 -26.98 0.43 8.74
C PHE A 68 -27.95 0.98 7.67
N MET A 69 -27.47 1.84 6.77
CA MET A 69 -28.27 2.40 5.68
C MET A 69 -28.90 1.31 4.81
N LYS A 70 -28.16 0.25 4.48
CA LYS A 70 -28.70 -0.91 3.75
C LYS A 70 -29.82 -1.65 4.50
N MET A 71 -29.74 -1.72 5.82
CA MET A 71 -30.77 -2.38 6.65
C MET A 71 -31.99 -1.49 6.85
N SER A 72 -31.81 -0.17 6.87
CA SER A 72 -32.85 0.78 7.27
C SER A 72 -33.52 1.54 6.11
N MET A 73 -32.93 1.54 4.91
CA MET A 73 -33.42 2.30 3.76
C MET A 73 -33.79 1.39 2.58
N ASN A 74 -34.69 1.85 1.72
CA ASN A 74 -35.01 1.17 0.46
C ASN A 74 -33.79 1.19 -0.48
N PRO A 75 -33.35 0.04 -1.03
CA PRO A 75 -32.22 -0.04 -1.96
C PRO A 75 -32.27 0.94 -3.14
N ASP A 76 -33.44 1.15 -3.74
CA ASP A 76 -33.58 2.07 -4.88
C ASP A 76 -33.34 3.52 -4.47
N GLU A 77 -33.78 3.91 -3.26
CA GLU A 77 -33.58 5.26 -2.73
C GLU A 77 -32.13 5.46 -2.26
N VAL A 78 -31.48 4.42 -1.71
CA VAL A 78 -30.04 4.45 -1.41
C VAL A 78 -29.25 4.70 -2.68
N LYS A 79 -29.53 3.94 -3.75
CA LYS A 79 -28.85 4.08 -5.04
C LYS A 79 -29.09 5.45 -5.66
N LYS A 80 -30.31 5.97 -5.59
CA LYS A 80 -30.67 7.31 -6.11
C LYS A 80 -29.99 8.44 -5.32
N GLN A 81 -29.90 8.33 -3.99
CA GLN A 81 -29.37 9.40 -3.15
C GLN A 81 -27.85 9.35 -3.02
N PHE A 82 -27.26 8.17 -2.87
CA PHE A 82 -25.84 8.00 -2.53
C PHE A 82 -25.02 7.27 -3.60
N GLY A 83 -25.66 6.74 -4.65
CA GLY A 83 -25.02 5.85 -5.61
C GLY A 83 -24.78 4.46 -5.02
N GLU A 84 -23.84 3.72 -5.61
CA GLU A 84 -23.36 2.47 -5.02
C GLU A 84 -22.49 2.77 -3.78
N LEU A 85 -22.83 2.14 -2.66
CA LEU A 85 -22.03 2.26 -1.44
C LEU A 85 -20.77 1.39 -1.56
N ASP A 86 -19.68 1.75 -0.88
CA ASP A 86 -18.43 0.98 -0.97
C ASP A 86 -18.60 -0.46 -0.46
N ILE A 87 -19.52 -0.68 0.51
CA ILE A 87 -19.90 -2.01 0.98
C ILE A 87 -20.52 -2.92 -0.10
N ASP A 88 -21.14 -2.38 -1.15
CA ASP A 88 -21.67 -3.18 -2.28
C ASP A 88 -20.52 -3.76 -3.12
N LYS A 89 -19.48 -2.96 -3.37
CA LYS A 89 -18.28 -3.39 -4.08
C LYS A 89 -17.48 -4.43 -3.28
N ASP A 90 -17.43 -4.26 -1.97
CA ASP A 90 -16.80 -5.22 -1.06
C ASP A 90 -17.57 -6.57 -0.99
N GLN A 91 -18.89 -6.58 -1.19
CA GLN A 91 -19.69 -7.82 -1.22
C GLN A 91 -19.46 -8.68 -2.47
N ASP A 92 -19.28 -8.06 -3.64
CA ASP A 92 -18.91 -8.76 -4.88
C ASP A 92 -17.49 -9.35 -4.79
N GLU A 93 -16.50 -8.55 -4.39
CA GLU A 93 -15.12 -9.04 -4.19
C GLU A 93 -15.05 -10.16 -3.13
N ALA A 94 -15.81 -10.06 -2.04
CA ALA A 94 -15.86 -11.08 -1.00
C ALA A 94 -16.49 -12.39 -1.52
N SER A 95 -17.52 -12.28 -2.35
CA SER A 95 -18.18 -13.45 -2.96
C SER A 95 -17.24 -14.15 -3.94
N GLN A 96 -16.58 -13.40 -4.82
CA GLN A 96 -15.57 -13.95 -5.75
C GLN A 96 -14.40 -14.57 -5.00
N GLN A 97 -13.92 -13.93 -3.91
CA GLN A 97 -12.85 -14.49 -3.09
C GLN A 97 -13.25 -15.84 -2.49
N LYS A 98 -14.48 -15.96 -1.98
CA LYS A 98 -14.98 -17.22 -1.42
C LYS A 98 -15.04 -18.33 -2.44
N VAL A 99 -15.27 -18.02 -3.72
CA VAL A 99 -15.25 -19.00 -4.81
C VAL A 99 -13.83 -19.46 -5.10
N LEU A 100 -12.87 -18.53 -5.28
CA LEU A 100 -11.48 -18.90 -5.55
C LEU A 100 -10.86 -19.71 -4.40
N ALA A 101 -11.14 -19.32 -3.15
CA ALA A 101 -10.63 -20.02 -1.97
C ALA A 101 -11.15 -21.46 -1.79
N GLN A 102 -12.09 -21.94 -2.63
CA GLN A 102 -12.52 -23.34 -2.64
C GLN A 102 -11.54 -24.27 -3.35
N THR A 103 -10.68 -23.71 -4.21
CA THR A 103 -9.66 -24.46 -4.93
C THR A 103 -8.30 -23.98 -4.49
N ASP A 104 -7.41 -24.93 -4.22
CA ASP A 104 -5.99 -24.66 -4.13
C ASP A 104 -5.36 -25.01 -5.48
N ASP A 105 -4.22 -24.40 -5.82
CA ASP A 105 -3.35 -24.63 -6.99
C ASP A 105 -3.45 -23.59 -8.12
N ASP A 106 -4.10 -22.45 -7.89
CA ASP A 106 -4.14 -21.38 -8.89
C ASP A 106 -2.75 -20.78 -9.16
N HIS A 107 -1.87 -20.74 -8.16
CA HIS A 107 -0.46 -20.37 -8.36
C HIS A 107 0.30 -21.41 -9.21
N LEU A 108 -0.05 -22.70 -9.14
CA LEU A 108 0.55 -23.75 -9.98
C LEU A 108 0.11 -23.59 -11.43
N LYS A 109 -1.19 -23.34 -11.68
CA LYS A 109 -1.70 -23.02 -13.02
C LYS A 109 -1.02 -21.79 -13.60
N LEU A 110 -0.81 -20.75 -12.79
CA LEU A 110 -0.08 -19.55 -13.21
C LEU A 110 1.37 -19.87 -13.56
N ARG A 111 2.06 -20.67 -12.73
CA ARG A 111 3.44 -21.11 -12.99
C ARG A 111 3.55 -21.91 -14.27
N ASP A 112 2.70 -22.91 -14.46
CA ASP A 112 2.75 -23.82 -15.60
C ASP A 112 2.47 -23.07 -16.92
N ASN A 113 1.65 -22.02 -16.87
CA ASN A 113 1.37 -21.15 -18.01
C ASN A 113 2.35 -19.99 -18.16
N PHE A 114 3.29 -19.77 -17.25
CA PHE A 114 4.06 -18.52 -17.16
C PHE A 114 4.84 -18.21 -18.45
N GLN A 115 5.43 -19.22 -19.08
CA GLN A 115 6.17 -19.06 -20.34
C GLN A 115 5.24 -18.72 -21.52
N HIS A 116 4.02 -19.27 -21.53
CA HIS A 116 3.01 -18.91 -22.51
C HIS A 116 2.54 -17.46 -22.30
N THR A 117 2.29 -17.08 -21.05
CA THR A 117 1.96 -15.70 -20.68
C THR A 117 3.07 -14.72 -21.07
N LYS A 118 4.35 -15.05 -20.87
CA LYS A 118 5.48 -14.22 -21.33
C LYS A 118 5.43 -13.94 -22.83
N LYS A 119 5.21 -14.96 -23.65
CA LYS A 119 5.09 -14.79 -25.11
C LYS A 119 3.93 -13.86 -25.49
N TYR A 120 2.78 -14.03 -24.84
CA TYR A 120 1.64 -13.14 -25.05
C TYR A 120 1.98 -11.69 -24.68
N ILE A 121 2.53 -11.45 -23.48
CA ILE A 121 2.89 -10.10 -23.01
C ILE A 121 4.00 -9.47 -23.86
N GLU A 122 4.96 -10.26 -24.36
CA GLU A 122 5.98 -9.80 -25.30
C GLU A 122 5.35 -9.27 -26.59
N SER A 123 4.33 -9.94 -27.11
CA SER A 123 3.57 -9.50 -28.29
C SER A 123 2.61 -8.33 -28.00
N LEU A 124 2.20 -8.14 -26.73
CA LEU A 124 1.19 -7.16 -26.34
C LEU A 124 1.65 -5.72 -26.61
N LYS A 125 0.88 -4.97 -27.39
CA LYS A 125 1.14 -3.55 -27.65
C LYS A 125 0.68 -2.70 -26.46
N ILE A 126 1.62 -2.01 -25.83
CA ILE A 126 1.32 -1.08 -24.74
C ILE A 126 0.78 0.23 -25.31
N THR A 127 -0.46 0.58 -24.95
CA THR A 127 -1.11 1.84 -25.30
C THR A 127 -1.52 2.60 -24.05
N THR A 128 -1.26 3.89 -24.02
CA THR A 128 -1.74 4.78 -22.95
C THR A 128 -3.27 4.93 -23.07
N PRO A 129 -4.05 4.53 -22.06
CA PRO A 129 -5.51 4.65 -22.09
C PRO A 129 -5.97 6.10 -21.96
N LYS A 130 -7.23 6.37 -22.33
CA LYS A 130 -7.92 7.62 -22.01
C LYS A 130 -8.41 7.57 -20.55
N ASN A 131 -8.76 8.71 -19.96
CA ASN A 131 -9.32 8.81 -18.60
C ASN A 131 -8.44 8.16 -17.51
N ILE A 132 -7.13 8.43 -17.57
CA ILE A 132 -6.19 7.91 -16.57
C ILE A 132 -6.49 8.53 -15.22
N ILE A 133 -6.55 7.66 -14.21
CA ILE A 133 -6.55 8.03 -12.80
C ILE A 133 -5.09 8.08 -12.35
N PRO A 134 -4.52 9.27 -12.10
CA PRO A 134 -3.10 9.40 -11.81
C PRO A 134 -2.77 8.86 -10.42
N TYR A 135 -1.49 8.55 -10.19
CA TYR A 135 -0.96 8.41 -8.85
C TYR A 135 -0.91 9.78 -8.16
N ASP A 136 -1.07 9.83 -6.83
CA ASP A 136 -1.11 11.09 -6.05
C ASP A 136 0.18 11.91 -6.12
N GLY A 137 1.29 11.30 -6.54
CA GLY A 137 2.59 11.93 -6.61
C GLY A 137 3.39 11.85 -5.32
N PHE A 138 2.95 11.06 -4.33
CA PHE A 138 3.64 10.91 -3.06
C PHE A 138 5.11 10.51 -3.29
N PRO A 139 6.08 11.22 -2.69
CA PRO A 139 7.48 11.17 -3.11
C PRO A 139 8.26 9.97 -2.54
N LEU A 140 7.62 9.17 -1.69
CA LEU A 140 8.15 7.99 -1.04
C LEU A 140 7.39 6.75 -1.48
N LEU A 141 8.01 5.58 -1.36
CA LEU A 141 7.24 4.35 -1.32
C LEU A 141 6.66 4.18 0.09
N SER A 142 5.42 3.69 0.19
CA SER A 142 4.79 3.43 1.48
C SER A 142 5.68 2.56 2.36
N GLY A 143 5.67 2.84 3.67
CA GLY A 143 6.37 2.02 4.67
C GLY A 143 5.83 0.58 4.72
N PHE A 144 4.61 0.37 4.24
CA PHE A 144 4.01 -0.94 4.12
C PHE A 144 4.63 -1.78 2.98
N TYR A 145 5.22 -1.15 1.96
CA TYR A 145 5.89 -1.85 0.84
C TYR A 145 7.37 -2.12 1.17
N SER A 146 7.64 -2.67 2.36
CA SER A 146 9.01 -3.00 2.80
C SER A 146 9.62 -4.18 2.03
N ARG A 147 8.80 -4.88 1.24
CA ARG A 147 9.13 -5.97 0.32
C ARG A 147 8.47 -5.72 -1.03
N LEU A 148 9.12 -6.17 -2.09
CA LEU A 148 8.77 -5.98 -3.50
C LEU A 148 8.44 -7.29 -4.22
N LEU A 149 8.74 -8.45 -3.63
CA LEU A 149 8.20 -9.73 -4.10
C LEU A 149 6.66 -9.70 -4.26
N PRO A 150 5.86 -9.15 -3.32
CA PRO A 150 4.41 -9.09 -3.49
C PRO A 150 4.01 -8.30 -4.75
N VAL A 151 4.72 -7.21 -5.06
CA VAL A 151 4.49 -6.41 -6.27
C VAL A 151 4.73 -7.24 -7.52
N LYS A 152 5.80 -8.02 -7.52
CA LYS A 152 6.14 -8.89 -8.65
C LYS A 152 5.06 -9.97 -8.87
N ILE A 153 4.56 -10.57 -7.79
CA ILE A 153 3.47 -11.56 -7.85
C ILE A 153 2.21 -10.92 -8.45
N VAL A 154 1.76 -9.77 -7.92
CA VAL A 154 0.59 -9.06 -8.44
C VAL A 154 0.74 -8.71 -9.92
N LEU A 155 1.92 -8.22 -10.33
CA LEU A 155 2.20 -7.90 -11.73
C LEU A 155 2.13 -9.14 -12.62
N ILE A 156 2.61 -10.29 -12.13
CA ILE A 156 2.53 -11.55 -12.87
C ILE A 156 1.07 -12.01 -12.98
N THR A 157 0.28 -11.91 -11.91
CA THR A 157 -1.15 -12.21 -11.94
C THR A 157 -1.87 -11.34 -12.97
N LEU A 158 -1.57 -10.04 -13.04
CA LEU A 158 -2.12 -9.16 -14.08
C LEU A 158 -1.79 -9.66 -15.48
N GLY A 159 -0.53 -9.99 -15.75
CA GLY A 159 -0.13 -10.53 -17.06
C GLY A 159 -0.84 -11.85 -17.40
N HIS A 160 -1.01 -12.74 -16.41
CA HIS A 160 -1.73 -13.99 -16.57
C HIS A 160 -3.22 -13.76 -16.92
N LEU A 161 -3.88 -12.82 -16.23
CA LEU A 161 -5.26 -12.47 -16.52
C LEU A 161 -5.43 -11.84 -17.91
N LEU A 162 -4.51 -10.96 -18.33
CA LEU A 162 -4.48 -10.38 -19.68
C LEU A 162 -4.38 -11.47 -20.75
N GLU A 163 -3.51 -12.46 -20.54
CA GLU A 163 -3.35 -13.56 -21.49
C GLU A 163 -4.59 -14.46 -21.55
N ARG A 164 -5.22 -14.76 -20.41
CA ARG A 164 -6.45 -15.57 -20.35
C ARG A 164 -7.64 -14.89 -21.00
N SER A 165 -7.83 -13.59 -20.76
CA SER A 165 -8.92 -12.82 -21.36
C SER A 165 -8.67 -12.46 -22.81
N LYS A 166 -7.43 -12.58 -23.28
CA LYS A 166 -6.95 -12.05 -24.58
C LYS A 166 -7.22 -10.55 -24.73
N ASP A 167 -7.31 -9.81 -23.63
CA ASP A 167 -7.51 -8.35 -23.61
C ASP A 167 -6.23 -7.62 -23.18
N THR A 168 -6.22 -6.32 -23.42
CA THR A 168 -5.18 -5.34 -23.07
C THR A 168 -5.36 -4.72 -21.69
N LYS A 169 -6.47 -5.03 -21.02
CA LYS A 169 -6.86 -4.48 -19.72
C LYS A 169 -7.61 -5.50 -18.87
N ILE A 170 -7.55 -5.34 -17.56
CA ILE A 170 -8.25 -6.16 -16.57
C ILE A 170 -8.96 -5.25 -15.58
N GLU A 171 -10.19 -5.59 -15.21
CA GLU A 171 -10.92 -4.87 -14.17
C GLU A 171 -10.17 -4.96 -12.83
N LEU A 172 -10.09 -3.86 -12.11
CA LEU A 172 -9.36 -3.76 -10.84
C LEU A 172 -9.85 -4.80 -9.82
N LYS A 173 -11.17 -4.99 -9.69
CA LYS A 173 -11.77 -5.95 -8.75
C LYS A 173 -11.27 -7.37 -9.03
N ASN A 174 -11.30 -7.76 -10.30
CA ASN A 174 -10.85 -9.07 -10.77
C ASN A 174 -9.36 -9.30 -10.43
N LEU A 175 -8.49 -8.32 -10.68
CA LEU A 175 -7.08 -8.42 -10.27
C LEU A 175 -6.93 -8.50 -8.75
N ARG A 176 -7.66 -7.70 -7.98
CA ARG A 176 -7.57 -7.68 -6.51
C ARG A 176 -7.86 -9.04 -5.90
N VAL A 177 -8.89 -9.73 -6.40
CA VAL A 177 -9.30 -11.05 -5.90
C VAL A 177 -8.27 -12.14 -6.28
N HIS A 178 -7.93 -12.26 -7.57
CA HIS A 178 -6.96 -13.28 -8.02
C HIS A 178 -5.55 -13.06 -7.48
N ALA A 179 -5.11 -11.80 -7.34
CA ALA A 179 -3.78 -11.53 -6.83
C ALA A 179 -3.67 -11.87 -5.34
N TYR A 180 -4.73 -11.66 -4.56
CA TYR A 180 -4.77 -12.09 -3.16
C TYR A 180 -4.70 -13.61 -3.04
N ASP A 181 -5.53 -14.30 -3.82
CA ASP A 181 -5.63 -15.76 -3.84
C ASP A 181 -4.27 -16.42 -4.14
N ILE A 182 -3.65 -16.04 -5.27
CA ILE A 182 -2.34 -16.54 -5.68
C ILE A 182 -1.24 -16.24 -4.64
N VAL A 183 -1.23 -15.04 -4.05
CA VAL A 183 -0.18 -14.70 -3.09
C VAL A 183 -0.33 -15.47 -1.78
N GLU A 184 -1.56 -15.82 -1.39
CA GLU A 184 -1.85 -16.59 -0.19
C GLU A 184 -1.35 -18.03 -0.38
N GLU A 185 -1.63 -18.66 -1.53
CA GLU A 185 -1.10 -19.99 -1.86
C GLU A 185 0.43 -20.03 -1.93
N ILE A 186 1.05 -19.00 -2.53
CA ILE A 186 2.51 -18.86 -2.57
C ILE A 186 3.07 -18.72 -1.15
N SER A 187 2.41 -17.94 -0.29
CA SER A 187 2.83 -17.74 1.10
C SER A 187 2.87 -19.04 1.90
N ASP A 188 1.87 -19.89 1.73
CA ASP A 188 1.82 -21.21 2.34
C ASP A 188 2.92 -22.12 1.83
N THR A 189 3.14 -22.12 0.51
CA THR A 189 4.20 -22.91 -0.13
C THR A 189 5.60 -22.48 0.34
N LEU A 190 5.85 -21.18 0.40
CA LEU A 190 7.10 -20.62 0.92
C LEU A 190 7.28 -20.93 2.40
N SER A 191 6.21 -20.83 3.19
CA SER A 191 6.26 -21.14 4.63
C SER A 191 6.64 -22.60 4.87
N LYS A 192 6.10 -23.54 4.09
CA LYS A 192 6.48 -24.97 4.13
C LYS A 192 7.96 -25.16 3.80
N TYR A 193 8.41 -24.63 2.66
CA TYR A 193 9.81 -24.70 2.23
C TYR A 193 10.77 -24.11 3.28
N GLU A 194 10.45 -22.94 3.84
CA GLU A 194 11.26 -22.26 4.84
C GLU A 194 11.37 -23.04 6.15
N ASN A 195 10.30 -23.71 6.56
CA ASN A 195 10.30 -24.53 7.77
C ASN A 195 11.13 -25.81 7.57
N GLU A 196 10.98 -26.48 6.42
CA GLU A 196 11.78 -27.65 6.04
C GLU A 196 13.29 -27.34 5.99
N HIS A 197 13.63 -26.15 5.48
CA HIS A 197 15.02 -25.71 5.31
C HIS A 197 15.54 -24.86 6.49
N LYS A 198 14.77 -24.74 7.58
CA LYS A 198 15.12 -23.97 8.80
C LYS A 198 15.59 -22.54 8.49
N VAL A 199 14.92 -21.87 7.55
CA VAL A 199 15.27 -20.51 7.13
C VAL A 199 15.01 -19.54 8.30
N PRO A 200 16.02 -18.75 8.73
CA PRO A 200 15.87 -17.84 9.86
C PRO A 200 14.91 -16.70 9.51
N ARG A 201 14.23 -16.15 10.54
CA ARG A 201 13.14 -15.17 10.38
C ARG A 201 13.49 -13.97 9.48
N ASN A 202 14.70 -13.43 9.60
CA ASN A 202 15.15 -12.28 8.80
C ASN A 202 15.38 -12.61 7.31
N LYS A 203 15.49 -13.90 6.96
CA LYS A 203 15.68 -14.40 5.58
C LYS A 203 14.41 -15.03 4.99
N LYS A 204 13.31 -15.09 5.73
CA LYS A 204 12.05 -15.63 5.24
C LYS A 204 11.47 -14.75 4.13
N MET A 205 11.24 -15.36 2.97
CA MET A 205 10.60 -14.81 1.78
C MET A 205 9.08 -14.67 1.96
N SER A 206 8.47 -15.54 2.77
CA SER A 206 7.05 -15.44 3.17
C SER A 206 6.75 -14.17 4.00
N THR A 207 7.78 -13.49 4.51
CA THR A 207 7.61 -12.28 5.32
C THR A 207 6.96 -11.17 4.50
N GLY A 208 5.75 -10.75 4.90
CA GLY A 208 5.01 -9.67 4.25
C GLY A 208 3.94 -10.17 3.27
N LEU A 209 3.86 -11.48 3.03
CA LEU A 209 2.73 -12.09 2.32
C LEU A 209 1.58 -12.38 3.30
N PRO A 210 0.31 -12.34 2.85
CA PRO A 210 -0.80 -12.81 3.66
C PRO A 210 -0.63 -14.29 3.97
N LYS A 211 -1.17 -14.73 5.10
CA LYS A 211 -1.16 -16.14 5.46
C LYS A 211 -2.56 -16.69 5.25
N LYS A 212 -2.66 -17.91 4.76
CA LYS A 212 -3.92 -18.63 4.77
C LYS A 212 -4.41 -18.72 6.21
N GLY A 213 -5.69 -18.41 6.42
CA GLY A 213 -6.30 -18.41 7.73
C GLY A 213 -5.95 -19.70 8.48
N SER A 214 -5.37 -19.57 9.68
CA SER A 214 -5.26 -20.70 10.59
C SER A 214 -6.66 -21.23 10.89
N LYS A 215 -6.78 -22.49 11.34
CA LYS A 215 -8.04 -23.08 11.86
C LYS A 215 -8.72 -22.25 12.97
N ASP A 216 -8.05 -21.20 13.46
CA ASP A 216 -8.60 -20.20 14.36
C ASP A 216 -9.48 -19.19 13.60
N LYS A 217 -10.78 -19.30 13.89
CA LYS A 217 -11.94 -18.56 13.36
C LYS A 217 -11.90 -17.05 13.64
N ASP A 218 -10.90 -16.33 13.15
CA ASP A 218 -10.86 -14.86 13.25
C ASP A 218 -11.04 -14.24 11.86
N ASP A 219 -12.28 -14.31 11.36
CA ASP A 219 -12.69 -13.79 10.06
C ASP A 219 -12.34 -12.31 9.90
N GLU A 220 -12.34 -11.53 10.99
CA GLU A 220 -11.94 -10.13 11.00
C GLU A 220 -10.45 -9.95 10.68
N LYS A 221 -9.57 -10.76 11.29
CA LYS A 221 -8.13 -10.71 10.97
C LYS A 221 -7.83 -11.08 9.53
N ILE A 222 -8.53 -12.09 9.00
CA ILE A 222 -8.39 -12.51 7.59
C ILE A 222 -8.85 -11.38 6.67
N ALA A 223 -10.03 -10.81 6.92
CA ALA A 223 -10.57 -9.69 6.15
C ALA A 223 -9.65 -8.45 6.19
N MET A 224 -9.07 -8.13 7.36
CA MET A 224 -8.10 -7.05 7.49
C MET A 224 -6.80 -7.31 6.72
N ALA A 225 -6.28 -8.54 6.75
CA ALA A 225 -5.09 -8.92 6.00
C ALA A 225 -5.33 -8.84 4.48
N GLN A 226 -6.49 -9.34 4.04
CA GLN A 226 -6.93 -9.27 2.65
C GLN A 226 -7.07 -7.84 2.16
N LYS A 227 -7.84 -7.01 2.88
CA LYS A 227 -8.01 -5.59 2.56
C LYS A 227 -6.67 -4.86 2.52
N ARG A 228 -5.81 -5.12 3.50
CA ARG A 228 -4.47 -4.54 3.55
C ARG A 228 -3.66 -4.90 2.32
N PHE A 229 -3.57 -6.19 1.96
CA PHE A 229 -2.81 -6.63 0.81
C PHE A 229 -3.34 -6.00 -0.49
N LYS A 230 -4.65 -6.08 -0.72
CA LYS A 230 -5.30 -5.55 -1.91
C LYS A 230 -5.07 -4.04 -2.06
N ASP A 231 -5.29 -3.26 -1.00
CA ASP A 231 -5.10 -1.81 -1.03
C ASP A 231 -3.64 -1.40 -1.19
N GLN A 232 -2.72 -2.16 -0.61
CA GLN A 232 -1.30 -1.82 -0.58
C GLN A 232 -0.58 -2.25 -1.85
N PHE A 233 -0.74 -3.50 -2.26
CA PHE A 233 0.07 -4.07 -3.35
C PHE A 233 -0.64 -4.01 -4.70
N VAL A 234 -1.95 -4.16 -4.75
CA VAL A 234 -2.74 -4.06 -5.99
C VAL A 234 -3.12 -2.61 -6.26
N GLY A 235 -3.81 -2.01 -5.30
CA GLY A 235 -4.19 -0.61 -5.29
C GLY A 235 -5.70 -0.35 -5.22
N LYS A 236 -6.06 0.90 -4.99
CA LYS A 236 -7.45 1.39 -4.99
C LYS A 236 -7.53 2.85 -5.39
N VAL A 237 -8.69 3.25 -5.88
CA VAL A 237 -9.00 4.66 -6.12
C VAL A 237 -9.31 5.33 -4.79
N ARG A 238 -8.73 6.50 -4.56
CA ARG A 238 -9.07 7.39 -3.45
C ARG A 238 -9.43 8.76 -3.98
N LYS A 239 -10.38 9.43 -3.33
CA LYS A 239 -10.64 10.85 -3.55
C LYS A 239 -9.78 11.64 -2.58
N SER A 240 -8.90 12.48 -3.10
CA SER A 240 -8.18 13.43 -2.26
C SER A 240 -9.04 14.68 -2.05
N ARG A 241 -9.45 14.93 -0.79
CA ARG A 241 -10.11 16.19 -0.42
C ARG A 241 -9.23 17.41 -0.68
N ARG A 242 -7.89 17.24 -0.74
CA ARG A 242 -6.92 18.33 -0.96
C ARG A 242 -6.60 18.59 -2.44
N LEU A 243 -6.62 17.54 -3.27
CA LEU A 243 -6.28 17.64 -4.69
C LEU A 243 -7.54 17.74 -5.58
N GLU A 244 -8.73 17.74 -4.98
CA GLU A 244 -10.05 17.79 -5.65
C GLU A 244 -10.17 16.78 -6.82
N SER A 245 -9.45 15.67 -6.73
CA SER A 245 -9.32 14.68 -7.79
C SER A 245 -9.19 13.27 -7.22
N SER A 246 -9.64 12.30 -8.01
CA SER A 246 -9.42 10.89 -7.76
C SER A 246 -8.00 10.50 -8.15
N HIS A 247 -7.34 9.71 -7.32
CA HIS A 247 -6.02 9.16 -7.59
C HIS A 247 -5.98 7.66 -7.26
N PHE A 248 -5.10 6.93 -7.95
CA PHE A 248 -4.95 5.49 -7.78
C PHE A 248 -3.72 5.20 -6.92
N GLU A 249 -3.95 4.81 -5.66
CA GLU A 249 -2.90 4.44 -4.71
C GLU A 249 -2.59 2.95 -4.77
N GLY A 250 -1.34 2.58 -4.52
CA GLY A 250 -0.90 1.18 -4.47
C GLY A 250 0.55 1.04 -4.92
N ALA A 251 1.16 -0.11 -4.68
CA ALA A 251 2.55 -0.35 -5.07
C ALA A 251 2.72 -0.37 -6.60
N LEU A 252 1.76 -0.93 -7.35
CA LEU A 252 1.80 -0.95 -8.82
C LEU A 252 1.85 0.47 -9.41
N SER A 253 1.04 1.40 -8.90
CA SER A 253 1.01 2.78 -9.39
C SER A 253 2.17 3.60 -8.86
N ALA A 254 2.57 3.42 -7.60
CA ALA A 254 3.74 4.06 -7.03
C ALA A 254 5.02 3.70 -7.81
N LEU A 255 5.15 2.47 -8.28
CA LEU A 255 6.31 2.04 -9.09
C LEU A 255 6.12 2.29 -10.60
N GLY A 256 4.98 2.85 -11.02
CA GLY A 256 4.70 3.18 -12.41
C GLY A 256 4.55 1.95 -13.32
N LEU A 257 4.10 0.82 -12.76
CA LEU A 257 3.99 -0.46 -13.47
C LEU A 257 2.67 -0.60 -14.24
N VAL A 258 1.62 0.11 -13.84
CA VAL A 258 0.30 0.05 -14.47
C VAL A 258 -0.28 1.44 -14.75
N TYR A 259 -1.13 1.50 -15.78
CA TYR A 259 -2.12 2.57 -15.93
C TYR A 259 -3.41 2.13 -15.25
N ALA A 260 -3.96 2.97 -14.38
CA ALA A 260 -5.34 2.86 -13.91
C ALA A 260 -6.19 3.87 -14.65
N PHE A 261 -7.38 3.45 -15.10
CA PHE A 261 -8.27 4.31 -15.88
C PHE A 261 -9.72 3.85 -15.75
N GLU A 262 -10.62 4.80 -15.97
CA GLU A 262 -12.05 4.57 -15.90
C GLU A 262 -12.62 4.33 -17.31
N LYS A 263 -13.45 3.30 -17.44
CA LYS A 263 -14.17 2.97 -18.67
C LYS A 263 -15.50 2.34 -18.28
N ASP A 264 -16.60 2.87 -18.81
CA ASP A 264 -17.95 2.36 -18.55
C ASP A 264 -18.25 2.28 -17.04
N ASP A 265 -17.90 3.34 -16.29
CA ASP A 265 -18.02 3.48 -14.82
C ASP A 265 -17.24 2.44 -13.98
N GLU A 266 -16.40 1.64 -14.63
CA GLU A 266 -15.55 0.63 -14.01
C GLU A 266 -14.07 0.98 -14.11
N ILE A 267 -13.29 0.52 -13.14
CA ILE A 267 -11.85 0.79 -13.07
C ILE A 267 -11.07 -0.36 -13.68
N PHE A 268 -10.24 -0.04 -14.67
CA PHE A 268 -9.38 -1.00 -15.35
C PHE A 268 -7.91 -0.70 -15.12
N LEU A 269 -7.10 -1.76 -15.19
CA LEU A 269 -5.65 -1.73 -15.17
C LEU A 269 -5.08 -2.27 -16.48
N SER A 270 -4.05 -1.60 -17.00
CA SER A 270 -3.21 -2.10 -18.09
C SER A 270 -1.73 -1.88 -17.79
N LEU A 271 -0.84 -2.63 -18.45
CA LEU A 271 0.60 -2.50 -18.24
C LEU A 271 1.13 -1.17 -18.78
N THR A 272 2.07 -0.56 -18.06
CA THR A 272 2.96 0.45 -18.66
C THR A 272 4.11 -0.22 -19.39
N LYS A 273 4.95 0.57 -20.07
CA LYS A 273 6.22 0.06 -20.64
C LYS A 273 7.13 -0.53 -19.56
N LEU A 274 7.23 0.14 -18.40
CA LEU A 274 8.00 -0.35 -17.25
C LEU A 274 7.39 -1.62 -16.67
N GLY A 275 6.06 -1.69 -16.57
CA GLY A 275 5.34 -2.89 -16.14
C GLY A 275 5.62 -4.07 -17.04
N LYS A 276 5.53 -3.89 -18.36
CA LYS A 276 5.87 -4.92 -19.35
C LYS A 276 7.32 -5.40 -19.21
N GLU A 277 8.28 -4.48 -19.15
CA GLU A 277 9.70 -4.85 -19.02
C GLU A 277 9.98 -5.63 -17.73
N PHE A 278 9.39 -5.20 -16.61
CA PHE A 278 9.56 -5.88 -15.32
C PHE A 278 8.86 -7.24 -15.28
N PHE A 279 7.67 -7.35 -15.87
CA PHE A 279 6.93 -8.61 -15.99
C PHE A 279 7.75 -9.67 -16.72
N LEU A 280 8.38 -9.31 -17.84
CA LEU A 280 9.12 -10.24 -18.70
C LEU A 280 10.40 -10.79 -18.07
N MET A 281 10.83 -10.26 -16.92
CA MET A 281 11.94 -10.83 -16.17
C MET A 281 11.50 -12.09 -15.42
N ASP A 282 12.30 -13.14 -15.48
CA ASP A 282 12.11 -14.36 -14.68
C ASP A 282 12.04 -14.02 -13.19
N ASN A 283 11.23 -14.77 -12.45
CA ASN A 283 11.15 -14.64 -10.99
C ASN A 283 11.24 -16.02 -10.34
N PRO A 284 12.20 -16.26 -9.42
CA PRO A 284 12.42 -17.60 -8.89
C PRO A 284 11.26 -18.13 -8.07
N ILE A 285 10.51 -17.25 -7.39
CA ILE A 285 9.40 -17.68 -6.54
C ILE A 285 8.25 -18.20 -7.38
N VAL A 286 7.88 -17.48 -8.43
CA VAL A 286 6.83 -17.91 -9.35
C VAL A 286 7.21 -19.18 -10.09
N GLU A 287 8.49 -19.34 -10.44
CA GLU A 287 8.99 -20.51 -11.16
C GLU A 287 9.29 -21.72 -10.23
N GLY A 288 9.11 -21.59 -8.91
CA GLY A 288 9.33 -22.67 -7.94
C GLY A 288 10.79 -22.88 -7.52
N GLU A 289 11.71 -21.98 -7.90
CA GLU A 289 13.14 -22.03 -7.62
C GLU A 289 13.51 -21.30 -6.31
N TYR A 290 12.85 -21.65 -5.21
CA TYR A 290 12.92 -20.91 -3.93
C TYR A 290 14.34 -20.71 -3.37
N LYS A 291 15.27 -21.62 -3.70
CA LYS A 291 16.70 -21.51 -3.32
C LYS A 291 17.38 -20.25 -3.86
N LYS A 292 16.93 -19.70 -4.99
CA LYS A 292 17.52 -18.50 -5.60
C LYS A 292 17.08 -17.20 -4.91
N GLY A 293 16.07 -17.25 -4.03
CA GLY A 293 15.57 -16.10 -3.28
C GLY A 293 14.43 -15.34 -3.97
N PRO A 294 13.97 -14.22 -3.37
CA PRO A 294 12.73 -13.55 -3.79
C PRO A 294 12.84 -12.80 -5.13
N LEU A 295 14.05 -12.32 -5.46
CA LEU A 295 14.33 -11.53 -6.66
C LEU A 295 15.64 -12.01 -7.30
N THR A 296 15.70 -11.98 -8.62
CA THR A 296 16.95 -12.15 -9.37
C THR A 296 17.83 -10.89 -9.31
N SER A 297 19.10 -11.02 -9.66
CA SER A 297 19.99 -9.85 -9.80
C SER A 297 19.53 -8.89 -10.89
N LYS A 298 18.92 -9.40 -11.96
CA LYS A 298 18.35 -8.60 -13.06
C LYS A 298 17.16 -7.76 -12.56
N GLU A 299 16.24 -8.39 -11.84
CA GLU A 299 15.10 -7.70 -11.21
C GLU A 299 15.58 -6.63 -10.21
N SER A 300 16.53 -6.99 -9.35
CA SER A 300 17.08 -6.08 -8.33
C SER A 300 17.72 -4.83 -8.97
N LYS A 301 18.52 -5.02 -10.02
CA LYS A 301 19.11 -3.93 -10.79
C LYS A 301 18.04 -3.05 -11.43
N PHE A 302 17.03 -3.66 -12.04
CA PHE A 302 15.94 -2.93 -12.67
C PHE A 302 15.15 -2.09 -11.67
N ILE A 303 14.84 -2.64 -10.49
CA ILE A 303 14.15 -1.91 -9.42
C ILE A 303 14.96 -0.68 -8.99
N LEU A 304 16.25 -0.83 -8.72
CA LEU A 304 17.13 0.26 -8.28
C LEU A 304 17.29 1.36 -9.33
N GLU A 305 17.43 0.98 -10.60
CA GLU A 305 17.77 1.90 -11.68
C GLU A 305 16.54 2.52 -12.36
N LYS A 306 15.38 1.86 -12.32
CA LYS A 306 14.19 2.26 -13.11
C LYS A 306 12.94 2.50 -12.27
N LEU A 307 12.70 1.70 -11.22
CA LEU A 307 11.45 1.77 -10.44
C LEU A 307 11.55 2.68 -9.21
N ILE A 308 12.57 2.52 -8.36
CA ILE A 308 12.79 3.40 -7.20
C ILE A 308 12.94 4.88 -7.62
N PRO A 309 13.63 5.22 -8.73
CA PRO A 309 13.74 6.61 -9.19
C PRO A 309 12.41 7.28 -9.55
N GLN A 310 11.31 6.53 -9.71
CA GLN A 310 9.96 7.11 -9.87
C GLN A 310 9.53 7.89 -8.61
N ARG A 311 10.15 7.62 -7.46
CA ARG A 311 9.92 8.28 -6.18
C ARG A 311 11.17 9.04 -5.74
N LYS A 312 11.18 10.35 -5.96
CA LYS A 312 12.37 11.19 -5.77
C LYS A 312 12.97 11.08 -4.37
N LEU A 313 12.15 11.17 -3.32
CA LEU A 313 12.63 11.10 -1.94
C LEU A 313 13.06 9.67 -1.56
N GLU A 314 12.37 8.65 -2.08
CA GLU A 314 12.81 7.25 -1.90
C GLU A 314 14.20 7.02 -2.49
N GLN A 315 14.46 7.54 -3.69
CA GLN A 315 15.76 7.45 -4.33
C GLN A 315 16.86 8.14 -3.50
N GLU A 316 16.56 9.29 -2.91
CA GLU A 316 17.49 9.97 -1.99
C GLU A 316 17.73 9.14 -0.73
N PHE A 317 16.71 8.50 -0.16
CA PHE A 317 16.87 7.60 0.99
C PHE A 317 17.76 6.40 0.67
N VAL A 318 17.59 5.76 -0.50
CA VAL A 318 18.45 4.66 -0.93
C VAL A 318 19.90 5.12 -1.06
N LYS A 319 20.16 6.25 -1.72
CA LYS A 319 21.51 6.82 -1.86
C LYS A 319 22.14 7.11 -0.49
N THR A 320 21.37 7.72 0.42
CA THR A 320 21.80 8.01 1.78
C THR A 320 22.16 6.72 2.54
N ALA A 321 21.29 5.71 2.50
CA ALA A 321 21.51 4.46 3.21
C ALA A 321 22.80 3.75 2.74
N LEU A 322 22.99 3.63 1.42
CA LEU A 322 24.19 3.00 0.85
C LEU A 322 25.46 3.79 1.19
N SER A 323 25.38 5.13 1.17
CA SER A 323 26.49 6.00 1.53
C SER A 323 26.92 5.81 3.00
N VAL A 324 25.96 5.80 3.92
CA VAL A 324 26.22 5.58 5.35
C VAL A 324 26.87 4.21 5.57
N ILE A 325 26.30 3.14 5.02
CA ILE A 325 26.85 1.78 5.19
C ILE A 325 28.28 1.69 4.63
N THR A 326 28.52 2.29 3.45
CA THR A 326 29.86 2.34 2.84
C THR A 326 30.87 3.04 3.74
N MET A 327 30.50 4.17 4.37
CA MET A 327 31.40 4.92 5.26
C MET A 327 31.81 4.07 6.47
N PHE A 328 30.85 3.38 7.10
CA PHE A 328 31.13 2.54 8.27
C PHE A 328 31.93 1.27 7.90
N GLN A 329 31.72 0.70 6.72
CA GLN A 329 32.55 -0.41 6.21
C GLN A 329 33.99 0.01 5.87
N LYS A 330 34.20 1.22 5.33
CA LYS A 330 35.54 1.74 5.02
C LYS A 330 36.29 2.17 6.27
N GLY A 331 35.63 2.81 7.24
CA GLY A 331 36.23 3.21 8.52
C GLY A 331 36.66 2.02 9.41
N THR A 332 36.02 0.86 9.24
CA THR A 332 36.41 -0.40 9.90
C THR A 332 37.58 -1.12 9.21
N ALA A 333 37.94 -0.77 7.98
CA ALA A 333 39.13 -1.31 7.32
C ALA A 333 40.46 -0.72 7.86
N GLN A 334 40.40 0.45 8.51
CA GLN A 334 41.57 1.13 9.12
C GLN A 334 41.70 0.90 10.63
N SER A 335 40.73 0.26 11.28
CA SER A 335 40.77 -0.07 12.70
C SER A 335 40.45 -1.55 12.91
N LYS A 336 41.37 -2.32 13.51
CA LYS A 336 41.19 -3.74 13.87
C LYS A 336 40.15 -3.94 15.00
N ILE A 337 38.91 -3.47 14.83
CA ILE A 337 37.81 -3.70 15.78
C ILE A 337 36.52 -3.96 15.00
N PHE A 338 36.27 -5.22 14.69
CA PHE A 338 35.13 -5.65 13.87
C PHE A 338 33.77 -5.69 14.60
N SER A 339 33.65 -5.24 15.86
CA SER A 339 32.58 -5.79 16.72
C SER A 339 31.80 -4.87 17.69
N LYS A 340 31.81 -3.53 17.60
CA LYS A 340 31.04 -2.72 18.59
C LYS A 340 30.19 -1.53 18.12
N ASP A 341 30.15 -1.16 16.84
CA ASP A 341 29.53 0.11 16.42
C ASP A 341 28.23 -0.01 15.60
N PHE A 342 27.50 -1.13 15.69
CA PHE A 342 26.23 -1.31 14.97
C PHE A 342 25.11 -0.35 15.40
N GLU A 343 25.07 -0.04 16.71
CA GLU A 343 24.16 0.97 17.24
C GLU A 343 24.45 2.35 16.62
N LYS A 344 25.72 2.66 16.38
CA LYS A 344 26.15 3.89 15.68
C LYS A 344 25.72 3.90 14.22
N VAL A 345 25.72 2.77 13.52
CA VAL A 345 25.22 2.68 12.13
C VAL A 345 23.73 2.97 12.08
N THR A 346 22.94 2.38 12.98
CA THR A 346 21.49 2.58 13.03
C THR A 346 21.12 4.03 13.38
N GLN A 347 21.80 4.61 14.38
CA GLN A 347 21.65 6.03 14.73
C GLN A 347 22.05 6.94 13.56
N ALA A 348 23.20 6.68 12.92
CA ALA A 348 23.64 7.44 11.76
C ALA A 348 22.67 7.36 10.58
N LEU A 349 22.08 6.17 10.32
CA LEU A 349 21.05 6.01 9.30
C LEU A 349 19.81 6.85 9.61
N ASN A 350 19.30 6.80 10.84
CA ASN A 350 18.16 7.61 11.27
C ASN A 350 18.44 9.12 11.09
N ASP A 351 19.59 9.58 11.57
CA ASP A 351 19.99 11.00 11.47
C ASP A 351 20.13 11.47 10.03
N GLN A 352 20.75 10.66 9.16
CA GLN A 352 20.96 11.03 7.77
C GLN A 352 19.65 10.95 6.97
N ILE A 353 18.79 9.96 7.22
CA ILE A 353 17.44 9.91 6.62
C ILE A 353 16.63 11.15 7.02
N LYS A 354 16.66 11.54 8.30
CA LYS A 354 16.02 12.78 8.77
C LYS A 354 16.55 14.00 8.03
N LYS A 355 17.87 14.17 7.95
CA LYS A 355 18.52 15.29 7.24
C LYS A 355 18.17 15.31 5.75
N THR A 356 18.14 14.16 5.10
CA THR A 356 17.73 14.02 3.69
C THR A 356 16.27 14.45 3.51
N ALA A 357 15.36 13.97 4.36
CA ALA A 357 13.96 14.36 4.32
C ALA A 357 13.79 15.88 4.51
N MET A 358 14.41 16.47 5.53
CA MET A 358 14.37 17.92 5.76
C MET A 358 14.90 18.72 4.55
N ARG A 359 16.02 18.27 3.95
CA ARG A 359 16.60 18.92 2.77
C ARG A 359 15.66 18.84 1.56
N TYR A 360 15.02 17.70 1.36
CA TYR A 360 14.04 17.51 0.31
C TYR A 360 12.82 18.43 0.49
N LEU A 361 12.28 18.50 1.71
CA LEU A 361 11.11 19.34 2.01
C LEU A 361 11.41 20.82 1.85
N LYS A 362 12.60 21.28 2.27
CA LYS A 362 13.06 22.66 2.04
C LYS A 362 13.11 23.02 0.55
N LYS A 363 13.44 22.07 -0.32
CA LYS A 363 13.46 22.25 -1.78
C LYS A 363 12.08 22.07 -2.44
N ASN A 364 11.16 21.39 -1.77
CA ASN A 364 9.84 21.02 -2.29
C ASN A 364 8.74 21.39 -1.28
N PRO A 365 8.52 22.69 -1.00
CA PRO A 365 7.57 23.12 0.04
C PRO A 365 6.14 22.66 -0.24
N LYS A 366 5.73 22.54 -1.51
CA LYS A 366 4.41 21.97 -1.86
C LYS A 366 4.26 20.50 -1.47
N ALA A 367 5.35 19.72 -1.46
CA ALA A 367 5.30 18.31 -1.03
C ALA A 367 5.08 18.19 0.48
N GLN A 368 5.54 19.18 1.25
CA GLN A 368 5.29 19.28 2.68
C GLN A 368 3.77 19.42 2.93
N GLU A 369 3.15 20.41 2.30
CA GLU A 369 1.71 20.69 2.39
C GLU A 369 0.83 19.55 1.85
N ASN A 370 1.16 19.02 0.66
CA ASN A 370 0.34 18.01 -0.01
C ASN A 370 0.36 16.63 0.69
N TYR A 371 1.46 16.28 1.36
CA TYR A 371 1.70 14.93 1.87
C TYR A 371 1.94 14.86 3.38
N ASN A 372 1.66 15.94 4.10
CA ASN A 372 1.76 16.05 5.55
C ASN A 372 3.11 15.55 6.11
N LEU A 373 4.20 16.07 5.56
CA LEU A 373 5.57 15.70 5.94
C LEU A 373 6.17 16.63 7.02
N ASN A 374 5.35 17.50 7.62
CA ASN A 374 5.74 18.75 8.30
C ASN A 374 6.33 18.59 9.71
N HIS A 375 6.21 17.41 10.32
CA HIS A 375 6.52 17.21 11.74
C HIS A 375 7.92 16.62 11.99
N LEU A 376 8.91 16.93 11.15
CA LEU A 376 10.26 16.40 11.32
C LEU A 376 11.14 17.22 12.26
N ASP A 377 10.77 18.48 12.53
CA ASP A 377 11.61 19.41 13.30
C ASP A 377 11.46 19.26 14.83
N SER A 378 10.36 18.65 15.31
CA SER A 378 10.20 18.35 16.73
C SER A 378 11.03 17.12 17.13
N LYS A 379 11.71 17.19 18.28
CA LYS A 379 12.20 15.98 18.99
C LYS A 379 11.01 15.31 19.68
N SER A 380 10.10 14.77 18.88
CA SER A 380 8.94 14.02 19.37
C SER A 380 9.10 12.54 19.08
N GLU A 381 8.57 11.70 19.97
CA GLU A 381 8.54 10.25 19.80
C GLU A 381 7.89 9.85 18.45
N THR A 382 6.86 10.58 18.02
CA THR A 382 6.18 10.39 16.74
C THR A 382 7.13 10.58 15.54
N THR A 383 8.00 11.59 15.61
CA THR A 383 9.00 11.86 14.57
C THR A 383 10.04 10.74 14.49
N GLU A 384 10.52 10.26 15.62
CA GLU A 384 11.50 9.16 15.69
C GLU A 384 10.92 7.83 15.17
N ARG A 385 9.66 7.54 15.53
CA ARG A 385 8.92 6.37 15.00
C ARG A 385 8.79 6.45 13.47
N LYS A 386 8.44 7.63 12.93
CA LYS A 386 8.31 7.84 11.47
C LYS A 386 9.63 7.63 10.73
N ILE A 387 10.74 8.19 11.25
CA ILE A 387 12.09 8.00 10.68
C ILE A 387 12.49 6.52 10.73
N THR A 388 12.21 5.87 11.86
CA THR A 388 12.50 4.43 12.04
C THR A 388 11.73 3.59 11.04
N GLN A 389 10.45 3.88 10.80
CA GLN A 389 9.64 3.21 9.78
C GLN A 389 10.21 3.40 8.37
N TRP A 390 10.62 4.62 8.01
CA TRP A 390 11.27 4.89 6.73
C TRP A 390 12.56 4.10 6.56
N ARG A 391 13.44 4.11 7.58
CA ARG A 391 14.66 3.32 7.58
C ARG A 391 14.34 1.84 7.38
N LEU A 392 13.46 1.26 8.20
CA LEU A 392 13.14 -0.17 8.13
C LEU A 392 12.55 -0.55 6.77
N ALA A 393 11.69 0.28 6.19
CA ALA A 393 11.14 0.05 4.86
C ALA A 393 12.22 0.08 3.77
N THR A 394 13.06 1.12 3.74
CA THR A 394 14.17 1.24 2.78
C THR A 394 15.16 0.08 2.93
N MET A 395 15.57 -0.24 4.15
CA MET A 395 16.50 -1.32 4.42
C MET A 395 15.91 -2.70 4.10
N GLY A 396 14.62 -2.91 4.36
CA GLY A 396 13.90 -4.13 3.99
C GLY A 396 13.91 -4.38 2.48
N ARG A 397 13.66 -3.33 1.68
CA ARG A 397 13.73 -3.38 0.21
C ARG A 397 15.16 -3.68 -0.27
N LEU A 398 16.15 -2.96 0.26
CA LEU A 398 17.56 -3.18 -0.10
C LEU A 398 18.07 -4.57 0.27
N ALA A 399 17.58 -5.13 1.39
CA ALA A 399 17.92 -6.49 1.80
C ALA A 399 17.29 -7.56 0.90
N GLU A 400 16.03 -7.37 0.48
CA GLU A 400 15.36 -8.27 -0.44
C GLU A 400 16.03 -8.30 -1.83
N MET A 401 16.46 -7.13 -2.31
CA MET A 401 17.23 -6.98 -3.55
C MET A 401 18.69 -7.44 -3.44
N LYS A 402 19.10 -7.99 -2.28
CA LYS A 402 20.48 -8.40 -2.00
C LYS A 402 21.50 -7.29 -2.26
N VAL A 403 21.14 -6.04 -2.03
CA VAL A 403 22.10 -4.90 -2.05
C VAL A 403 22.77 -4.76 -0.69
N VAL A 404 22.01 -5.02 0.37
CA VAL A 404 22.46 -4.92 1.75
C VAL A 404 22.22 -6.25 2.46
N HIS A 405 23.23 -6.74 3.17
CA HIS A 405 23.06 -7.76 4.18
C HIS A 405 22.45 -7.16 5.45
N TRP A 406 21.30 -7.69 5.87
CA TRP A 406 20.65 -7.32 7.13
C TRP A 406 20.53 -8.53 8.06
N ARG A 407 21.16 -8.44 9.23
CA ARG A 407 21.00 -9.41 10.32
C ARG A 407 20.51 -8.72 11.59
N ILE A 408 19.81 -9.48 12.41
CA ILE A 408 19.42 -9.07 13.76
C ILE A 408 20.33 -9.82 14.71
N ASN A 409 21.04 -9.12 15.58
CA ASN A 409 21.96 -9.74 16.53
C ASN A 409 21.22 -10.30 17.76
N GLU A 410 21.98 -10.93 18.66
CA GLU A 410 21.43 -11.56 19.88
C GLU A 410 20.75 -10.56 20.82
N LYS A 411 21.08 -9.26 20.72
CA LYS A 411 20.45 -8.19 21.49
C LYS A 411 19.18 -7.63 20.83
N GLY A 412 18.84 -8.09 19.63
CA GLY A 412 17.72 -7.59 18.85
C GLY A 412 18.05 -6.39 17.96
N ASP A 413 19.31 -5.95 17.91
CA ASP A 413 19.71 -4.80 17.10
C ASP A 413 19.85 -5.17 15.63
N SER A 414 19.52 -4.22 14.75
CA SER A 414 19.71 -4.36 13.31
C SER A 414 21.14 -4.03 12.90
N GLU A 415 21.79 -4.97 12.21
CA GLU A 415 23.13 -4.82 11.68
C GLU A 415 23.10 -4.87 10.15
N TYR A 416 23.74 -3.87 9.52
CA TYR A 416 23.74 -3.69 8.07
C TYR A 416 25.16 -3.69 7.50
N SER A 417 25.33 -4.34 6.35
CA SER A 417 26.56 -4.30 5.54
C SER A 417 26.21 -4.42 4.06
N LEU A 418 27.04 -3.89 3.16
CA LEU A 418 26.88 -4.16 1.72
C LEU A 418 27.20 -5.63 1.40
N ASN A 419 26.45 -6.19 0.45
CA ASN A 419 26.73 -7.52 -0.11
C ASN A 419 27.89 -7.50 -1.11
#